data_AF-A0A5C9DYQ7-F1
#
_entry.id   AF-A0A5C9DYQ7-F1
#
_cell.length_a   1.000
_cell.length_b   1.000
_cell.length_c   1.000
_cell.angle_alpha   90.00
_cell.angle_beta   90.00
_cell.angle_gamma   90.00
#
_symmetry.space_group_name_H-M   'P 1'
#
loop_
_entity.id
_entity.type
_entity.pdbx_description
1 polymer ?
#
loop_
_entity_poly.entity_id
_entity_poly.type
_entity_poly.pdbx_seq_one_letter_code
_entity_poly.pdbx_strand_id
1 'polypeptide(L)'
;MTFLIDPPLLFSFGFISYFIGAKVSDKTNMPIGKILAVFSLFTIIFTSSSLYLNMSYMDWFWIPFQPAVTSGKDLMINSGLFSFESTDTAGLIDALAAIQIALYPLWIYLGVKFYNWKNK
;
A
#
# COMPACT_ATOMS: atom_id res chain seq x y z
N MET A 1 -3.13 -12.51 -0.91
CA MET A 1 -3.58 -11.13 -1.18
C MET A 1 -2.56 -10.16 -0.66
N THR A 2 -1.98 -9.35 -1.54
CA THR A 2 -1.20 -8.18 -1.18
C THR A 2 -2.07 -7.25 -0.32
N PHE A 3 -3.40 -7.28 -0.52
CA PHE A 3 -4.41 -6.71 0.37
C PHE A 3 -4.27 -7.06 1.86
N LEU A 4 -3.78 -8.25 2.24
CA LEU A 4 -3.60 -8.62 3.65
C LEU A 4 -2.29 -8.07 4.24
N ILE A 5 -1.29 -7.83 3.39
CA ILE A 5 0.00 -7.25 3.79
C ILE A 5 -0.10 -5.71 3.82
N ASP A 6 -1.03 -5.12 3.06
CA ASP A 6 -1.19 -3.67 3.00
C ASP A 6 -1.44 -3.02 4.37
N PRO A 7 -2.32 -3.53 5.26
CA PRO A 7 -2.54 -2.91 6.57
C PRO A 7 -1.28 -2.78 7.42
N PRO A 8 -0.50 -3.85 7.72
CA PRO A 8 0.74 -3.72 8.49
C PRO A 8 1.81 -2.90 7.76
N LEU A 9 1.86 -2.96 6.43
CA LEU A 9 2.82 -2.21 5.62
C LEU A 9 2.52 -0.70 5.63
N LEU A 10 1.27 -0.31 5.41
CA LEU A 10 0.79 1.08 5.49
C LEU A 10 0.90 1.65 6.89
N PHE A 11 0.56 0.86 7.91
CA PHE A 11 0.81 1.23 9.31
C PHE A 11 2.30 1.52 9.54
N SER A 12 3.18 0.63 9.06
CA SER A 12 4.63 0.80 9.18
C SER A 12 5.12 2.05 8.45
N PHE A 13 4.60 2.35 7.26
CA PHE A 13 4.97 3.58 6.54
C PHE A 13 4.54 4.84 7.27
N GLY A 14 3.35 4.87 7.86
CA GLY A 14 2.91 5.99 8.71
C GLY A 14 3.85 6.21 9.90
N PHE A 15 4.22 5.12 10.59
CA PHE A 15 5.16 5.15 11.71
C PHE A 15 6.56 5.61 11.29
N ILE A 16 7.13 5.01 10.25
CA ILE A 16 8.48 5.30 9.75
C ILE A 16 8.58 6.74 9.23
N SER A 17 7.54 7.24 8.54
CA SER A 17 7.50 8.62 8.04
C SER A 17 7.68 9.63 9.17
N TYR A 18 6.97 9.46 10.28
CA TYR A 18 7.10 10.34 11.43
C TYR A 18 8.37 10.09 12.25
N PHE A 19 8.86 8.85 12.31
CA PHE A 19 10.17 8.56 12.90
C PHE A 19 11.31 9.27 12.16
N ILE A 20 11.32 9.23 10.83
CA ILE A 20 12.27 9.97 10.00
C ILE A 20 12.03 11.48 10.17
N GLY A 21 10.78 11.91 10.11
CA GLY A 21 10.40 13.31 10.30
C GLY A 21 10.94 13.90 11.60
N ALA A 22 10.83 13.18 12.72
CA ALA A 22 11.35 13.63 14.00
C ALA A 22 12.88 13.75 14.01
N LYS A 23 13.61 12.80 13.40
CA LYS A 23 15.08 12.87 13.29
C LYS A 23 15.57 14.03 12.43
N VAL A 24 14.77 14.47 11.46
CA VAL A 24 15.15 15.55 10.54
C VAL A 24 14.59 16.91 10.98
N SER A 25 13.54 16.94 11.81
CA SER A 25 12.92 18.18 12.31
C SER A 25 13.90 19.07 13.07
N ASP A 26 14.92 18.51 13.72
CA ASP A 26 15.98 19.30 14.38
C ASP A 26 16.81 20.15 13.40
N LYS A 27 16.72 19.86 12.10
CA LYS A 27 17.47 20.54 11.04
C LYS A 27 16.60 21.45 10.16
N THR A 28 15.27 21.31 10.22
CA THR A 28 14.34 22.02 9.31
C THR A 28 13.01 22.30 9.99
N ASN A 29 12.39 23.47 9.74
CA ASN A 29 11.03 23.78 10.19
C ASN A 29 9.91 23.11 9.35
N MET A 30 10.25 22.20 8.43
CA MET A 30 9.26 21.57 7.55
C MET A 30 8.62 20.34 8.21
N PRO A 31 7.32 20.08 8.00
CA PRO A 31 6.63 18.92 8.55
C PRO A 31 6.93 17.64 7.74
N ILE A 32 8.20 17.24 7.69
CA ILE A 32 8.72 16.14 6.86
C ILE A 32 7.95 14.84 7.07
N GLY A 33 7.59 14.52 8.32
CA GLY A 33 6.82 13.30 8.61
C GLY A 33 5.43 13.28 7.95
N LYS A 34 4.75 14.43 7.88
CA LYS A 34 3.47 14.55 7.13
C LYS A 34 3.69 14.42 5.64
N ILE A 35 4.72 15.08 5.10
CA ILE A 35 5.02 15.05 3.67
C ILE A 35 5.31 13.62 3.22
N LEU A 36 6.16 12.89 3.96
CA LEU A 36 6.47 11.49 3.67
C LEU A 36 5.23 10.59 3.79
N ALA A 37 4.42 10.75 4.83
CA ALA A 37 3.21 9.95 4.99
C ALA A 37 2.21 10.17 3.84
N VAL A 38 2.01 11.42 3.42
CA VAL A 38 1.13 11.76 2.29
C VAL A 38 1.73 11.24 0.98
N PHE A 39 3.03 11.44 0.76
CA PHE A 39 3.72 10.92 -0.42
C PHE A 39 3.59 9.40 -0.53
N SER A 40 3.89 8.65 0.54
CA SER A 40 3.72 7.20 0.60
C SER A 40 2.29 6.77 0.32
N LEU A 41 1.29 7.46 0.88
CA LEU A 41 -0.12 7.17 0.61
C LEU A 41 -0.44 7.28 -0.89
N PHE A 42 -0.06 8.40 -1.52
CA PHE A 42 -0.31 8.63 -2.94
C PHE A 42 0.43 7.62 -3.81
N THR A 43 1.70 7.34 -3.51
CA THR A 43 2.48 6.33 -4.25
C THR A 43 1.80 4.96 -4.18
N ILE A 44 1.36 4.53 -3.00
CA ILE A 44 0.74 3.20 -2.84
C ILE A 44 -0.62 3.14 -3.51
N ILE A 45 -1.48 4.15 -3.34
CA ILE A 45 -2.78 4.19 -4.04
C ILE A 45 -2.56 4.13 -5.54
N PHE A 46 -1.62 4.92 -6.07
CA PHE A 46 -1.33 4.94 -7.50
C PHE A 46 -0.81 3.58 -7.97
N THR A 47 0.26 3.05 -7.37
CA THR A 47 0.85 1.76 -7.75
C THR A 47 -0.15 0.61 -7.61
N SER A 48 -0.90 0.53 -6.51
CA SER A 48 -1.93 -0.50 -6.31
C SER A 48 -3.03 -0.39 -7.35
N SER A 49 -3.55 0.81 -7.62
CA SER A 49 -4.62 0.97 -8.63
C SER A 49 -4.14 0.62 -10.03
N SER A 50 -2.92 1.02 -10.39
CA SER A 50 -2.33 0.74 -11.71
C SER A 50 -2.05 -0.74 -11.94
N LEU A 51 -1.56 -1.45 -10.92
CA LEU A 51 -1.39 -2.91 -10.96
C LEU A 51 -2.73 -3.63 -11.05
N TYR A 52 -3.72 -3.17 -10.28
CA TYR A 52 -5.06 -3.76 -10.27
C TYR A 52 -5.74 -3.67 -11.62
N LEU A 53 -5.59 -2.52 -12.29
CA LEU A 53 -6.14 -2.25 -13.62
C LEU A 53 -5.29 -2.87 -14.76
N ASN A 54 -4.23 -3.61 -14.45
CA ASN A 54 -3.30 -4.19 -15.42
C ASN A 54 -2.78 -3.15 -16.44
N MET A 55 -2.41 -1.98 -15.94
CA MET A 55 -1.83 -0.93 -16.78
C MET A 55 -0.48 -1.39 -17.34
N SER A 56 -0.30 -1.30 -18.66
CA SER A 56 0.90 -1.82 -19.35
C SER A 56 2.23 -1.24 -18.87
N TYR A 57 2.25 0.00 -18.38
CA TYR A 57 3.46 0.59 -17.82
C TYR A 57 3.87 0.00 -16.46
N MET A 58 3.03 -0.84 -15.85
CA MET A 58 3.33 -1.60 -14.63
C MET A 58 3.74 -3.04 -14.91
N ASP A 59 3.89 -3.43 -16.19
CA ASP A 59 4.27 -4.79 -16.56
C ASP A 59 5.62 -5.22 -16.00
N TRP A 60 6.58 -4.29 -15.96
CA TRP A 60 7.89 -4.53 -15.34
C TRP A 60 7.82 -4.93 -13.86
N PHE A 61 6.73 -4.56 -13.15
CA PHE A 61 6.58 -4.83 -11.72
C PHE A 61 6.12 -6.27 -11.46
N TRP A 62 5.23 -6.81 -12.30
CA TRP A 62 4.64 -8.12 -12.09
C TRP A 62 5.25 -9.24 -12.94
N ILE A 63 5.82 -8.94 -14.12
CA ILE A 63 6.50 -9.92 -14.98
C ILE A 63 7.57 -10.75 -14.24
N PRO A 64 8.42 -10.18 -13.34
CA PRO A 64 9.44 -10.96 -12.63
C PRO A 64 8.89 -12.09 -11.75
N PHE A 65 7.60 -12.06 -11.43
CA PHE A 65 6.92 -13.07 -10.61
C PHE A 65 6.27 -14.18 -11.46
N GLN A 66 6.41 -14.14 -12.80
CA GLN A 66 6.01 -15.26 -13.65
C GLN A 66 6.85 -16.51 -13.36
N PRO A 67 6.27 -17.74 -13.46
CA PRO A 67 4.89 -18.03 -13.84
C PRO A 67 3.90 -18.07 -12.66
N ALA A 68 4.34 -17.71 -11.44
CA ALA A 68 3.49 -17.80 -10.24
C ALA A 68 2.33 -16.79 -10.23
N VAL A 69 2.43 -15.72 -11.04
CA VAL A 69 1.36 -14.76 -11.29
C VAL A 69 1.18 -14.54 -12.79
N THR A 70 -0.05 -14.32 -13.19
CA THR A 70 -0.44 -14.18 -14.61
C THR A 70 -0.68 -12.72 -15.04
N SER A 71 -0.90 -11.81 -14.08
CA SER A 71 -1.17 -10.39 -14.32
C SER A 71 -0.88 -9.55 -13.07
N GLY A 72 -0.90 -8.22 -13.19
CA GLY A 72 -0.81 -7.31 -12.05
C GLY A 72 -1.95 -7.48 -11.04
N LYS A 73 -3.18 -7.69 -11.53
CA LYS A 73 -4.36 -8.02 -10.71
C LYS A 73 -4.13 -9.32 -9.92
N ASP A 74 -3.59 -10.33 -10.58
CA ASP A 74 -3.29 -11.63 -9.97
C ASP A 74 -2.18 -11.51 -8.92
N LEU A 75 -1.15 -10.72 -9.18
CA LEU A 75 -0.12 -10.39 -8.16
C LEU A 75 -0.73 -9.73 -6.93
N MET A 76 -1.71 -8.84 -7.08
CA MET A 76 -2.37 -8.19 -5.94
C MET A 76 -3.28 -9.14 -5.15
N ILE A 77 -3.97 -10.05 -5.81
CA ILE A 77 -4.91 -10.99 -5.18
C ILE A 77 -4.18 -12.17 -4.56
N ASN A 78 -3.20 -12.73 -5.26
CA ASN A 78 -2.59 -13.99 -4.90
C ASN A 78 -1.18 -13.84 -4.34
N SER A 79 -0.45 -12.79 -4.75
CA SER A 79 0.93 -12.53 -4.32
C SER A 79 1.89 -13.70 -4.57
N GLY A 80 1.51 -14.65 -5.43
CA GLY A 80 2.20 -15.93 -5.63
C GLY A 80 2.16 -16.91 -4.45
N LEU A 81 1.44 -16.58 -3.36
CA LEU A 81 1.34 -17.41 -2.14
C LEU A 81 -0.04 -18.06 -1.97
N PHE A 82 -1.07 -17.47 -2.57
CA PHE A 82 -2.44 -17.97 -2.53
C PHE A 82 -2.91 -18.35 -3.93
N SER A 83 -3.95 -19.17 -4.03
CA SER A 83 -4.52 -19.65 -5.30
C SER A 83 -6.01 -19.33 -5.38
N PHE A 84 -6.37 -18.06 -5.19
CA PHE A 84 -7.75 -17.59 -5.36
C PHE A 84 -8.06 -17.34 -6.84
N GLU A 85 -9.24 -17.76 -7.27
CA GLU A 85 -9.79 -17.44 -8.60
C GLU A 85 -9.92 -15.91 -8.74
N SER A 86 -9.18 -15.32 -9.68
CA SER A 86 -9.10 -13.86 -9.86
C SER A 86 -9.88 -13.35 -11.09
N THR A 87 -10.36 -14.26 -11.94
CA THR A 87 -10.98 -13.98 -13.25
C THR A 87 -12.50 -13.97 -13.23
N ASP A 88 -13.16 -14.92 -12.57
CA ASP A 88 -14.63 -15.03 -12.55
C ASP A 88 -15.18 -14.92 -11.12
N THR A 89 -15.26 -13.68 -10.62
CA THR A 89 -15.55 -13.42 -9.20
C THR A 89 -16.87 -12.69 -8.97
N ALA A 90 -17.69 -12.56 -10.01
CA ALA A 90 -18.93 -11.77 -10.01
C ALA A 90 -18.77 -10.34 -9.41
N GLY A 91 -17.57 -9.75 -9.51
CA GLY A 91 -17.24 -8.43 -8.97
C GLY A 91 -16.95 -8.37 -7.47
N LEU A 92 -17.00 -9.49 -6.73
CA LEU A 92 -16.73 -9.51 -5.30
C LEU A 92 -15.29 -9.11 -4.97
N ILE A 93 -14.32 -9.62 -5.73
CA ILE A 93 -12.91 -9.26 -5.54
C ILE A 93 -12.65 -7.79 -5.88
N ASP A 94 -13.36 -7.26 -6.88
CA ASP A 94 -13.27 -5.85 -7.26
C ASP A 94 -13.83 -4.94 -6.15
N ALA A 95 -14.94 -5.33 -5.53
CA ALA A 95 -15.51 -4.61 -4.39
C ALA A 95 -14.58 -4.65 -3.17
N LEU A 96 -14.03 -5.82 -2.82
CA LEU A 96 -13.07 -5.94 -1.72
C LEU A 96 -11.79 -5.13 -1.96
N ALA A 97 -11.30 -5.13 -3.20
CA ALA A 97 -10.15 -4.33 -3.59
C ALA A 97 -10.42 -2.84 -3.41
N ALA A 98 -11.57 -2.34 -3.88
CA ALA A 98 -11.97 -0.95 -3.72
C ALA A 98 -12.12 -0.56 -2.25
N ILE A 99 -12.75 -1.41 -1.44
CA ILE A 99 -12.93 -1.19 0.01
C ILE A 99 -11.57 -1.04 0.69
N GLN A 100 -10.61 -1.92 0.40
CA GLN A 100 -9.32 -1.81 1.05
C GLN A 100 -8.55 -0.56 0.59
N ILE A 101 -8.55 -0.24 -0.71
CA ILE A 101 -7.89 0.99 -1.19
C ILE A 101 -8.48 2.21 -0.45
N ALA A 102 -9.81 2.23 -0.25
CA ALA A 102 -10.48 3.26 0.54
C ALA A 102 -10.05 3.26 2.03
N LEU A 103 -9.61 2.13 2.58
CA LEU A 103 -9.07 2.00 3.94
C LEU A 103 -7.58 2.35 4.05
N TYR A 104 -6.84 2.53 2.95
CA TYR A 104 -5.41 2.85 3.03
C TYR A 104 -5.09 4.12 3.86
N PRO A 105 -5.85 5.24 3.73
CA PRO A 105 -5.63 6.41 4.58
C PRO A 105 -5.80 6.12 6.07
N LEU A 106 -6.71 5.20 6.43
CA LEU A 106 -6.96 4.81 7.82
C LEU A 106 -5.74 4.10 8.41
N TRP A 107 -5.12 3.17 7.69
CA TRP A 107 -3.95 2.43 8.16
C TRP A 107 -2.73 3.33 8.37
N ILE A 108 -2.46 4.25 7.44
CA ILE A 108 -1.40 5.26 7.61
C ILE A 108 -1.70 6.15 8.81
N TYR A 109 -2.94 6.63 8.95
CA TYR A 109 -3.36 7.44 10.09
C TYR A 109 -3.14 6.72 11.43
N LEU A 110 -3.46 5.42 11.51
CA LEU A 110 -3.20 4.62 12.71
C LEU A 110 -1.71 4.51 13.04
N GLY A 111 -0.85 4.31 12.03
CA GLY A 111 0.62 4.30 12.21
C GLY A 111 1.16 5.62 12.76
N VAL A 112 0.68 6.74 12.21
CA VAL A 112 1.00 8.09 12.67
C VAL A 112 0.52 8.33 14.11
N LYS A 113 -0.73 7.95 14.41
CA LYS A 113 -1.32 8.11 15.74
C LYS A 113 -0.58 7.28 16.79
N PHE A 114 -0.19 6.06 16.43
CA PHE A 114 0.60 5.18 17.28
C PHE A 114 1.99 5.77 17.59
N TYR A 115 2.68 6.31 16.56
CA TYR A 115 3.94 7.02 16.78
C TYR A 115 3.77 8.18 17.76
N ASN A 116 2.76 9.03 17.56
CA ASN A 116 2.52 10.18 18.43
C ASN A 116 2.14 9.77 19.86
N TRP A 117 1.40 8.67 20.04
CA TRP A 117 1.07 8.15 21.36
C TRP A 117 2.30 7.63 22.11
N LYS A 118 3.21 6.92 21.41
CA LYS A 118 4.44 6.37 22.00
C LYS A 118 5.46 7.44 22.41
N ASN A 119 5.47 8.59 21.74
CA ASN A 119 6.44 9.67 21.98
C ASN A 119 5.84 10.88 22.72
N LYS A 120 4.66 10.72 23.34
CA LYS A 120 4.10 11.64 24.34
C LYS A 120 4.59 11.25 25.73
#